data_AF-A0A8J2JP60-F1
#
_entry.id   AF-A0A8J2JP60-F1
#
_cell.length_a   1.000
_cell.length_b   1.000
_cell.length_c   1.000
_cell.angle_alpha   90.00
_cell.angle_beta   90.00
_cell.angle_gamma   90.00
#
_symmetry.space_group_name_H-M   'P 1'
#
loop_
_entity.id
_entity.type
_entity.pdbx_description
1 polymer ?
#
loop_
_entity_poly.entity_id
_entity_poly.type
_entity_poly.pdbx_seq_one_letter_code
_entity_poly.pdbx_strand_id
1 'polypeptide(L)'
;MKVLIVLAAILAVAAAQWGYPYYGRYAPNTASQTSNANSGNGGTSVATGTANANRNWRAPNTALQTSNANSGFGGTSIASGTANANRYWREKRSPQRYPYYGNYAPNTASQTSNANSGYGGTSIASGTANANRYWREVSEVVPSVDITVDPEV
;
A
#
# COMPACT_ATOMS: atom_id res chain seq x y z
N MET A 1 -6.75 45.06 -31.80
CA MET A 1 -7.26 44.90 -30.40
C MET A 1 -7.57 43.45 -30.01
N LYS A 2 -7.95 42.54 -30.92
CA LYS A 2 -8.28 41.14 -30.56
C LYS A 2 -7.08 40.25 -30.19
N VAL A 3 -5.89 40.53 -30.73
CA VAL A 3 -4.68 39.70 -30.54
C VAL A 3 -4.09 39.81 -29.12
N LEU A 4 -4.19 40.99 -28.49
CA LEU A 4 -3.72 41.22 -27.12
C LEU A 4 -4.52 40.45 -26.07
N ILE A 5 -5.81 40.24 -26.30
CA ILE A 5 -6.69 39.51 -25.38
C ILE A 5 -6.36 38.01 -25.40
N VAL A 6 -6.04 37.46 -26.57
CA VAL A 6 -5.66 36.04 -26.72
C VAL A 6 -4.32 35.76 -26.05
N LEU A 7 -3.34 36.65 -26.21
CA LEU A 7 -2.04 36.54 -25.54
C LEU A 7 -2.15 36.65 -24.02
N ALA A 8 -2.98 37.57 -23.50
CA ALA A 8 -3.23 37.69 -22.07
C ALA A 8 -3.95 36.45 -21.50
N ALA A 9 -4.88 35.86 -22.25
CA ALA A 9 -5.57 34.63 -21.84
C ALA A 9 -4.61 33.42 -21.81
N ILE A 10 -3.72 33.28 -22.80
CA ILE A 10 -2.71 32.21 -22.82
C ILE A 10 -1.71 32.38 -21.66
N LEU A 11 -1.27 33.61 -21.38
CA LEU A 11 -0.37 33.88 -20.26
C LEU A 11 -1.03 33.63 -18.90
N ALA A 12 -2.33 33.92 -18.76
CA ALA A 12 -3.10 33.65 -17.54
C ALA A 12 -3.33 32.16 -17.32
N VAL A 13 -3.57 31.39 -18.38
CA VAL A 13 -3.69 29.92 -18.31
C VAL A 13 -2.33 29.29 -17.99
N ALA A 14 -1.24 29.81 -18.55
CA ALA A 14 0.11 29.36 -18.22
C ALA A 14 0.47 29.70 -16.76
N ALA A 15 0.15 30.91 -16.26
CA ALA A 15 0.38 31.27 -14.87
C ALA A 15 -0.48 30.44 -13.90
N ALA A 16 -1.71 30.08 -14.27
CA ALA A 16 -2.57 29.20 -13.49
C ALA A 16 -2.04 27.75 -13.45
N GLN A 17 -1.28 27.32 -14.44
CA GLN A 17 -0.71 25.96 -14.48
C GLN A 17 0.61 25.84 -13.69
N TRP A 18 1.30 26.96 -13.45
CA TRP A 18 2.58 27.01 -12.73
C TRP A 18 2.49 27.63 -11.32
N GLY A 19 1.38 28.32 -11.00
CA GLY A 19 1.19 29.05 -9.75
C GLY A 19 0.50 28.29 -8.62
N TYR A 20 -0.04 27.09 -8.86
CA TYR A 20 -0.44 26.23 -7.75
C TYR A 20 0.78 25.45 -7.29
N PRO A 21 1.30 25.68 -6.06
CA PRO A 21 2.09 24.64 -5.44
C PRO A 21 1.21 23.39 -5.49
N TYR A 22 1.71 22.38 -6.20
CA TYR A 22 1.23 21.01 -6.13
C TYR A 22 1.30 20.61 -4.65
N TYR A 23 0.28 20.97 -3.87
CA TYR A 23 -0.15 20.19 -2.73
C TYR A 23 -0.70 18.93 -3.35
N GLY A 24 0.21 18.05 -3.78
CA GLY A 24 -0.14 16.73 -4.25
C GLY A 24 -1.04 16.14 -3.20
N ARG A 25 -2.32 16.01 -3.51
CA ARG A 25 -3.22 15.12 -2.79
C ARG A 25 -2.54 13.77 -2.90
N TYR A 26 -1.85 13.37 -1.85
CA TYR A 26 -1.29 12.03 -1.78
C TYR A 26 -2.49 11.08 -1.80
N ALA A 27 -2.82 10.56 -2.97
CA ALA A 27 -3.96 9.68 -3.14
C ALA A 27 -3.75 8.41 -2.29
N PRO A 28 -4.80 7.90 -1.60
CA PRO A 28 -4.73 6.64 -0.90
C PRO A 28 -4.19 5.53 -1.81
N ASN A 29 -3.30 4.69 -1.29
CA ASN A 29 -2.82 3.55 -2.04
C ASN A 29 -3.74 2.35 -1.77
N THR A 30 -4.59 2.01 -2.72
CA THR A 30 -5.55 0.92 -2.55
C THR A 30 -5.17 -0.27 -3.43
N ALA A 31 -5.07 -1.44 -2.84
CA ALA A 31 -4.98 -2.72 -3.54
C ALA A 31 -6.23 -3.55 -3.20
N SER A 32 -6.93 -4.02 -4.22
CA SER A 32 -8.09 -4.91 -4.05
C SER A 32 -7.95 -6.08 -5.01
N GLN A 33 -8.14 -7.30 -4.52
CA GLN A 33 -8.32 -8.47 -5.39
C GLN A 33 -9.43 -9.37 -4.85
N THR A 34 -10.10 -10.01 -5.81
CA THR A 34 -11.10 -11.03 -5.56
C THR A 34 -10.73 -12.26 -6.37
N SER A 35 -10.55 -13.39 -5.70
CA SER A 35 -10.34 -14.69 -6.33
C SER A 35 -11.57 -15.56 -6.11
N ASN A 36 -12.17 -16.04 -7.19
CA ASN A 36 -13.32 -16.95 -7.12
C ASN A 36 -13.00 -18.25 -7.87
N ALA A 37 -13.27 -19.39 -7.25
CA ALA A 37 -13.13 -20.70 -7.85
C ALA A 37 -14.39 -21.52 -7.58
N ASN A 38 -14.98 -22.08 -8.63
CA ASN A 38 -16.14 -22.94 -8.53
C ASN A 38 -15.89 -24.25 -9.27
N SER A 39 -16.28 -25.35 -8.66
CA SER A 39 -16.20 -26.68 -9.23
C SER A 39 -17.51 -27.43 -8.98
N GLY A 40 -17.87 -28.33 -9.89
CA GLY A 40 -19.05 -29.18 -9.74
C GLY A 40 -18.91 -30.22 -8.62
N ASN A 41 -19.82 -31.20 -8.61
CA ASN A 41 -19.79 -32.33 -7.69
C ASN A 41 -18.50 -33.14 -7.84
N GLY A 42 -17.93 -33.58 -6.72
CA GLY A 42 -16.64 -34.28 -6.65
C GLY A 42 -15.43 -33.43 -7.04
N GLY A 43 -15.63 -32.18 -7.43
CA GLY A 43 -14.57 -31.28 -7.85
C GLY A 43 -13.85 -30.62 -6.68
N THR A 44 -12.62 -30.19 -6.93
CA THR A 44 -11.86 -29.34 -6.00
C THR A 44 -11.84 -27.90 -6.50
N SER A 45 -12.22 -26.96 -5.64
CA SER A 45 -12.15 -25.53 -5.87
C SER A 45 -11.12 -24.90 -4.97
N VAL A 46 -10.19 -24.14 -5.56
CA VAL A 46 -9.14 -23.43 -4.82
C VAL A 46 -9.12 -21.98 -5.25
N ALA A 47 -9.45 -21.08 -4.32
CA ALA A 47 -9.37 -19.64 -4.53
C ALA A 47 -8.29 -19.06 -3.63
N THR A 48 -7.23 -18.52 -4.25
CA THR A 48 -6.14 -17.87 -3.53
C THR A 48 -5.86 -16.46 -4.04
N GLY A 49 -5.54 -15.52 -3.15
CA GLY A 49 -5.28 -14.14 -3.55
C GLY A 49 -4.34 -13.38 -2.61
N THR A 50 -3.72 -12.30 -3.11
CA THR A 50 -2.90 -11.41 -2.29
C THR A 50 -3.01 -9.94 -2.72
N ALA A 51 -3.59 -9.07 -1.87
CA ALA A 51 -3.55 -7.62 -2.07
C ALA A 51 -2.39 -7.09 -1.27
N ASN A 52 -1.56 -6.32 -1.95
CA ASN A 52 -0.46 -5.63 -1.31
C ASN A 52 -0.50 -4.14 -1.64
N ALA A 53 -0.83 -3.32 -0.65
CA ALA A 53 -0.77 -1.87 -0.75
C ALA A 53 0.51 -1.38 -0.05
N ASN A 54 1.59 -1.27 -0.82
CA ASN A 54 2.89 -0.79 -0.34
C ASN A 54 3.21 0.55 -0.98
N ARG A 55 3.34 1.59 -0.16
CA ARG A 55 3.85 2.88 -0.60
C ARG A 55 4.71 3.51 0.48
N ASN A 56 5.76 4.19 0.04
CA ASN A 56 6.57 5.07 0.86
C ASN A 56 5.84 6.42 0.93
N TRP A 57 5.81 7.03 2.12
CA TRP A 57 5.31 8.38 2.39
C TRP A 57 3.80 8.55 2.63
N ARG A 58 3.50 9.12 3.81
CA ARG A 58 2.35 9.93 4.27
C ARG A 58 0.90 9.50 3.95
N ALA A 59 0.60 8.88 2.82
CA ALA A 59 -0.75 8.40 2.46
C ALA A 59 -1.13 7.09 3.16
N PRO A 60 -2.41 6.91 3.53
CA PRO A 60 -2.95 5.62 3.95
C PRO A 60 -2.90 4.59 2.83
N ASN A 61 -2.53 3.37 3.24
CA ASN A 61 -2.58 2.19 2.39
C ASN A 61 -3.76 1.33 2.83
N THR A 62 -4.53 0.88 1.84
CA THR A 62 -5.70 0.02 2.03
C THR A 62 -5.52 -1.24 1.20
N ALA A 63 -5.55 -2.41 1.83
CA ALA A 63 -5.50 -3.70 1.16
C ALA A 63 -6.77 -4.50 1.44
N LEU A 64 -7.48 -4.90 0.40
CA LEU A 64 -8.69 -5.72 0.51
C LEU A 64 -8.49 -7.01 -0.26
N GLN A 65 -8.70 -8.15 0.41
CA GLN A 65 -8.73 -9.45 -0.24
C GLN A 65 -10.01 -10.20 0.01
N THR A 66 -10.53 -10.77 -1.07
CA THR A 66 -11.64 -11.72 -1.01
C THR A 66 -11.25 -12.99 -1.76
N SER A 67 -11.43 -14.14 -1.14
CA SER A 67 -11.24 -15.45 -1.79
C SER A 67 -12.47 -16.31 -1.55
N ASN A 68 -13.12 -16.77 -2.61
CA ASN A 68 -14.31 -17.62 -2.53
C ASN A 68 -14.10 -18.92 -3.31
N ALA A 69 -14.20 -20.06 -2.64
CA ALA A 69 -14.13 -21.38 -3.24
C ALA A 69 -15.43 -22.15 -3.00
N ASN A 70 -16.11 -22.60 -4.05
CA ASN A 70 -17.32 -23.42 -3.92
C ASN A 70 -17.22 -24.73 -4.70
N SER A 71 -17.54 -25.84 -4.03
CA SER A 71 -17.62 -27.16 -4.64
C SER A 71 -18.94 -27.84 -4.31
N GLY A 72 -19.36 -28.75 -5.20
CA GLY A 72 -20.59 -29.52 -5.04
C GLY A 72 -20.48 -30.67 -4.04
N PHE A 73 -21.41 -31.62 -4.10
CA PHE A 73 -21.42 -32.81 -3.24
C PHE A 73 -20.10 -33.59 -3.36
N GLY A 74 -19.54 -34.03 -2.21
CA GLY A 74 -18.26 -34.75 -2.16
C GLY A 74 -17.05 -33.94 -2.63
N GLY A 75 -17.20 -32.63 -2.84
CA GLY A 75 -16.15 -31.74 -3.32
C GLY A 75 -15.27 -31.17 -2.21
N THR A 76 -14.13 -30.60 -2.59
CA THR A 76 -13.24 -29.90 -1.66
C THR A 76 -13.15 -28.42 -2.02
N SER A 77 -13.31 -27.55 -1.03
CA SER A 77 -13.23 -26.10 -1.20
C SER A 77 -12.13 -25.52 -0.32
N ILE A 78 -11.20 -24.79 -0.93
CA ILE A 78 -10.09 -24.13 -0.23
C ILE A 78 -10.06 -22.67 -0.62
N ALA A 79 -10.26 -21.78 0.34
CA ALA A 79 -10.15 -20.34 0.15
C ALA A 79 -9.04 -19.79 1.05
N SER A 80 -8.06 -19.11 0.46
CA SER A 80 -6.97 -18.47 1.21
C SER A 80 -6.60 -17.10 0.67
N GLY A 81 -6.54 -16.10 1.54
CA GLY A 81 -6.27 -14.73 1.12
C GLY A 81 -5.23 -14.06 2.01
N THR A 82 -4.45 -13.15 1.44
CA THR A 82 -3.54 -12.29 2.23
C THR A 82 -3.70 -10.81 1.87
N ALA A 83 -4.12 -9.99 2.82
CA ALA A 83 -4.18 -8.54 2.66
C ALA A 83 -3.06 -7.86 3.45
N ASN A 84 -2.17 -7.15 2.77
CA ASN A 84 -1.05 -6.44 3.40
C ASN A 84 -1.08 -4.95 3.03
N ALA A 85 -1.20 -4.08 4.03
CA ALA A 85 -1.14 -2.64 3.89
C ALA A 85 0.05 -2.07 4.66
N ASN A 86 1.19 -1.93 4.00
CA ASN A 86 2.43 -1.49 4.66
C ASN A 86 2.84 -0.09 4.26
N ARG A 87 3.07 0.78 5.25
CA ARG A 87 3.65 2.12 5.03
C ARG A 87 5.06 2.17 5.58
N TYR A 88 5.98 2.72 4.80
CA TYR A 88 7.36 2.95 5.23
C TYR A 88 7.63 4.45 5.41
N TRP A 89 8.21 4.81 6.55
CA TRP A 89 8.67 6.16 6.87
C TRP A 89 10.20 6.22 6.84
N ARG A 90 10.73 7.30 6.23
CA ARG A 90 12.12 7.71 6.34
C ARG A 90 12.12 9.08 7.03
N GLU A 91 12.53 9.14 8.28
CA GLU A 91 12.95 10.42 8.85
C GLU A 91 14.41 10.61 8.44
N LYS A 92 14.69 11.65 7.64
CA LYS A 92 16.01 12.27 7.71
C LYS A 92 16.08 12.83 9.12
N ARG A 93 17.06 12.38 9.91
CA ARG A 93 17.31 12.81 11.28
C ARG A 93 17.76 14.28 11.25
N SER A 94 16.84 15.21 10.98
CA SER A 94 17.07 16.61 11.28
C SER A 94 16.89 16.73 12.79
N PRO A 95 17.94 17.00 13.59
CA PRO A 95 17.89 16.91 15.05
C PRO A 95 17.03 18.01 15.69
N GLN A 96 16.36 18.81 14.87
CA GLN A 96 15.43 19.84 15.28
C GLN A 96 14.20 19.76 14.39
N ARG A 97 13.10 19.24 14.94
CA ARG A 97 11.75 19.85 14.91
C ARG A 97 10.71 18.80 15.25
N TYR A 98 10.05 19.05 16.39
CA TYR A 98 8.69 18.69 16.81
C TYR A 98 8.18 17.29 16.47
N PRO A 99 7.63 16.53 17.43
CA PRO A 99 6.88 15.33 17.10
C PRO A 99 5.73 15.74 16.21
N TYR A 100 5.86 15.50 14.91
CA TYR A 100 4.84 15.83 13.94
C TYR A 100 3.74 14.78 14.12
N TYR A 101 2.91 14.96 15.14
CA TYR A 101 1.63 14.32 15.32
C TYR A 101 0.65 14.85 14.26
N GLY A 102 1.03 14.73 12.98
CA GLY A 102 0.05 14.79 11.92
C GLY A 102 -0.89 13.62 12.15
N ASN A 103 -2.20 13.90 12.28
CA ASN A 103 -3.25 12.90 12.24
C ASN A 103 -3.21 12.21 10.86
N TYR A 104 -2.28 11.28 10.68
CA TYR A 104 -2.18 10.49 9.47
C TYR A 104 -3.18 9.34 9.57
N ALA A 105 -4.13 9.32 8.63
CA ALA A 105 -5.09 8.25 8.48
C ALA A 105 -4.40 6.87 8.58
N PRO A 106 -4.99 5.91 9.32
CA PRO A 106 -4.40 4.58 9.49
C PRO A 106 -4.32 3.80 8.18
N ASN A 107 -3.41 2.83 8.13
CA ASN A 107 -3.46 1.80 7.11
C ASN A 107 -4.58 0.82 7.47
N THR A 108 -5.21 0.24 6.46
CA THR A 108 -6.26 -0.75 6.66
C THR A 108 -5.97 -1.98 5.81
N ALA A 109 -6.12 -3.15 6.40
CA ALA A 109 -6.07 -4.42 5.69
C ALA A 109 -7.30 -5.22 6.10
N SER A 110 -8.00 -5.78 5.12
CA SER A 110 -9.12 -6.67 5.35
C SER A 110 -9.02 -7.87 4.43
N GLN A 111 -9.31 -9.04 4.98
CA GLN A 111 -9.32 -10.28 4.24
C GLN A 111 -10.59 -11.07 4.59
N THR A 112 -11.22 -11.60 3.55
CA THR A 112 -12.37 -12.49 3.63
C THR A 112 -12.03 -13.74 2.83
N SER A 113 -12.15 -14.92 3.44
CA SER A 113 -12.05 -16.21 2.77
C SER A 113 -13.29 -17.02 3.06
N ASN A 114 -13.97 -17.47 2.01
CA ASN A 114 -15.15 -18.32 2.12
C ASN A 114 -14.93 -19.60 1.32
N ALA A 115 -15.02 -20.74 2.00
CA ALA A 115 -14.93 -22.06 1.39
C ALA A 115 -16.21 -22.82 1.69
N ASN A 116 -16.95 -23.21 0.65
CA ASN A 116 -18.20 -23.92 0.79
C ASN A 116 -18.16 -25.22 -0.03
N SER A 117 -18.39 -26.35 0.62
CA SER A 117 -18.46 -27.67 -0.02
C SER A 117 -19.81 -28.30 0.29
N GLY A 118 -20.37 -29.02 -0.68
CA GLY A 118 -21.58 -29.81 -0.48
C GLY A 118 -21.38 -30.96 0.54
N TYR A 119 -22.47 -31.65 0.87
CA TYR A 119 -22.46 -32.81 1.77
C TYR A 119 -21.36 -33.82 1.39
N GLY A 120 -20.68 -34.36 2.40
CA GLY A 120 -19.55 -35.29 2.23
C GLY A 120 -18.25 -34.63 1.72
N GLY A 121 -18.24 -33.30 1.57
CA GLY A 121 -17.07 -32.53 1.15
C GLY A 121 -16.25 -31.95 2.30
N THR A 122 -15.13 -31.31 1.96
CA THR A 122 -14.27 -30.59 2.92
C THR A 122 -14.17 -29.12 2.57
N SER A 123 -14.17 -28.27 3.60
CA SER A 123 -14.07 -26.81 3.45
C SER A 123 -12.97 -26.26 4.33
N ILE A 124 -12.03 -25.53 3.73
CA ILE A 124 -10.92 -24.88 4.42
C ILE A 124 -10.88 -23.41 4.02
N ALA A 125 -11.15 -22.53 4.97
CA ALA A 125 -10.98 -21.10 4.82
C ALA A 125 -9.84 -20.63 5.72
N SER A 126 -8.88 -19.91 5.15
CA SER A 126 -7.77 -19.31 5.88
C SER A 126 -7.44 -17.94 5.34
N GLY A 127 -6.69 -17.16 6.09
CA GLY A 127 -6.10 -15.95 5.55
C GLY A 127 -5.48 -15.08 6.61
N THR A 128 -4.88 -14.00 6.16
CA THR A 128 -4.16 -13.05 7.01
C THR A 128 -4.39 -11.64 6.52
N ALA A 129 -4.65 -10.72 7.45
CA ALA A 129 -4.71 -9.29 7.18
C ALA A 129 -3.73 -8.55 8.09
N ASN A 130 -2.76 -7.85 7.49
CA ASN A 130 -1.77 -7.07 8.22
C ASN A 130 -1.74 -5.62 7.75
N ALA A 131 -1.82 -4.69 8.69
CA ALA A 131 -1.70 -3.26 8.44
C ALA A 131 -0.52 -2.70 9.25
N ASN A 132 0.68 -2.71 8.65
CA ASN A 132 1.91 -2.35 9.36
C ASN A 132 2.43 -0.96 8.99
N ARG A 133 3.13 -0.34 9.95
CA ARG A 133 3.94 0.86 9.75
C ARG A 133 5.38 0.54 10.12
N TYR A 134 6.29 0.78 9.18
CA TYR A 134 7.71 0.55 9.38
C TYR A 134 8.47 1.87 9.47
N TRP A 135 9.32 1.99 10.49
CA TRP A 135 10.30 3.05 10.65
C TRP A 135 11.65 2.57 10.14
N ARG A 136 12.30 3.35 9.28
CA ARG A 136 13.73 3.17 9.00
C ARG A 136 14.48 4.42 9.45
N GLU A 137 15.30 4.25 10.48
CA GLU A 137 16.35 5.21 10.80
C GLU A 137 17.45 5.12 9.73
N VAL A 138 17.83 6.25 9.18
CA VAL A 138 19.04 6.33 8.34
C VAL A 138 20.17 6.61 9.31
N SER A 139 21.06 5.63 9.54
CA SER A 139 22.31 5.92 10.22
C SER A 139 23.12 6.83 9.30
N GLU A 140 23.30 8.10 9.67
CA GLU A 140 24.32 8.93 9.05
C GLU A 140 25.66 8.25 9.35
N VAL A 141 26.33 7.79 8.30
CA VAL A 141 27.73 7.38 8.40
C VAL A 141 28.48 8.65 8.78
N VAL A 142 28.87 8.76 10.05
CA VAL A 142 29.80 9.81 10.49
C VAL A 142 31.10 9.52 9.74
N PRO A 143 31.59 10.41 8.86
CA PRO A 143 32.91 10.21 8.29
C PRO A 143 33.90 10.19 9.44
N SER A 144 34.64 9.09 9.59
CA SER A 144 35.80 9.04 10.46
C SER A 144 36.78 10.09 9.95
N VAL A 145 36.93 11.19 10.69
CA VAL A 145 38.03 12.12 10.46
C VAL A 145 39.29 11.36 10.84
N ASP A 146 40.03 10.89 9.84
CA ASP A 146 41.42 10.46 10.03
C ASP A 146 42.21 11.69 10.45
N ILE A 147 42.45 11.82 11.76
CA ILE A 147 43.42 12.77 12.28
C ILE A 147 44.78 12.11 12.07
N THR A 148 45.39 12.34 10.90
CA THR A 148 46.82 12.12 10.72
C THR A 148 47.53 13.12 11.62
N VAL A 149 48.02 12.66 12.77
CA VAL A 149 48.97 13.41 13.59
C VAL A 149 50.32 13.27 12.89
N ASP A 150 50.83 14.37 12.33
CA ASP A 150 52.19 14.43 11.80
C ASP A 150 53.18 14.33 12.97
N PRO A 151 54.03 13.30 13.07
CA PRO A 151 54.94 13.13 14.19
C PRO A 151 56.30 13.77 13.92
N GLU A 152 56.36 15.08 13.66
CA GLU A 152 57.65 15.80 13.65
C GLU A 152 57.51 17.19 14.28
N VAL A 153 57.63 17.24 15.62
CA VAL A 153 58.16 18.37 16.40
C VAL A 153 59.04 17.83 17.53
#